data_AF-A0A2W7RYB9-F1
#
_entry.id   AF-A0A2W7RYB9-F1
#
_cell.length_a   1.000
_cell.length_b   1.000
_cell.length_c   1.000
_cell.angle_alpha   90.00
_cell.angle_beta   90.00
_cell.angle_gamma   90.00
#
_symmetry.space_group_name_H-M   'P 1'
#
loop_
_entity.id
_entity.type
_entity.pdbx_description
1 polymer ?
#
loop_
_entity_poly.entity_id
_entity_poly.type
_entity_poly.pdbx_seq_one_letter_code
_entity_poly.pdbx_strand_id
1 'polypeptide(L)'
;MKSYLIVTLLFLQWGNSKACDCIMIENLKEAQNISFEESELIFVGRVTEIRNDGSYVLENIELFKGELKDSTIVNGILDNYCSNSPRKLYETWLVYTSYDVEGKISISNCGLSRSFQFPYYYGSHLLPPPPPFGLNDPLDILELEYLTIEYKKRALEELKIEIQFLREMKNQIK
;
A
#
# COMPACT_ATOMS: atom_id res chain seq x y z
N MET A 1 11.44 -49.35 -12.35
CA MET A 1 12.06 -48.14 -11.77
C MET A 1 11.61 -46.82 -12.42
N LYS A 2 11.43 -46.73 -13.75
CA LYS A 2 10.97 -45.48 -14.42
C LYS A 2 9.54 -45.02 -14.03
N SER A 3 8.60 -45.94 -13.77
CA SER A 3 7.21 -45.56 -13.44
C SER A 3 7.03 -44.89 -12.08
N TYR A 4 7.86 -45.19 -11.09
CA TYR A 4 7.77 -44.55 -9.76
C TYR A 4 8.25 -43.10 -9.77
N LEU A 5 9.14 -42.76 -10.71
CA LEU A 5 9.70 -41.42 -10.89
C LEU A 5 8.66 -40.44 -11.47
N ILE A 6 7.77 -40.94 -12.32
CA ILE A 6 6.65 -40.16 -12.89
C ILE A 6 5.61 -39.87 -11.81
N VAL A 7 5.31 -40.85 -10.95
CA VAL A 7 4.36 -40.68 -9.83
C VAL A 7 4.89 -39.66 -8.81
N THR A 8 6.18 -39.67 -8.50
CA THR A 8 6.78 -38.67 -7.60
C THR A 8 6.79 -37.26 -8.19
N LEU A 9 6.96 -37.11 -9.50
CA LEU A 9 6.87 -35.80 -10.17
C LEU A 9 5.44 -35.23 -10.18
N LEU A 10 4.41 -36.07 -10.27
CA LEU A 10 3.01 -35.65 -10.26
C LEU A 10 2.56 -35.14 -8.87
N PHE A 11 3.12 -35.66 -7.77
CA PHE A 11 2.83 -35.15 -6.42
C PHE A 11 3.47 -33.79 -6.12
N LEU A 12 4.50 -33.37 -6.87
CA LEU A 12 5.16 -32.07 -6.69
C LEU A 12 4.39 -30.89 -7.33
N GLN A 13 3.30 -31.15 -8.06
CA GLN A 13 2.49 -30.10 -8.69
C GLN A 13 1.34 -29.58 -7.81
N TRP A 14 1.15 -30.10 -6.60
CA TRP A 14 0.19 -29.58 -5.63
C TRP A 14 0.76 -28.43 -4.78
N GLY A 15 1.41 -27.49 -5.44
CA GLY A 15 1.72 -26.20 -4.84
C GLY A 15 0.51 -25.30 -4.94
N ASN A 16 -0.09 -24.90 -3.81
CA ASN A 16 -1.09 -23.84 -3.81
C ASN A 16 -0.38 -22.50 -4.14
N SER A 17 -0.55 -21.98 -5.35
CA SER A 17 -0.18 -20.59 -5.63
C SER A 17 -1.28 -19.69 -5.08
N LYS A 18 -0.90 -18.72 -4.26
CA LYS A 18 -1.79 -17.65 -3.81
C LYS A 18 -1.37 -16.40 -4.57
N ALA A 19 -2.25 -15.92 -5.44
CA ALA A 19 -2.11 -14.64 -6.12
C ALA A 19 -3.07 -13.63 -5.50
N CYS A 20 -2.69 -12.36 -5.52
CA CYS A 20 -3.58 -11.28 -5.16
C CYS A 20 -4.52 -11.02 -6.33
N ASP A 21 -5.82 -11.20 -6.11
CA ASP A 21 -6.82 -10.79 -7.09
C ASP A 21 -7.28 -9.38 -6.74
N CYS A 22 -6.75 -8.40 -7.46
CA CYS A 22 -6.89 -6.99 -7.14
C CYS A 22 -7.72 -6.27 -8.19
N ILE A 23 -8.86 -5.74 -7.76
CA ILE A 23 -9.75 -4.98 -8.63
C ILE A 23 -9.12 -3.61 -8.87
N MET A 24 -8.85 -3.30 -10.14
CA MET A 24 -8.39 -1.99 -10.54
C MET A 24 -9.59 -1.06 -10.71
N ILE A 25 -9.71 -0.06 -9.85
CA ILE A 25 -10.77 0.94 -9.93
C ILE A 25 -10.15 2.24 -10.45
N GLU A 26 -10.44 2.59 -11.71
CA GLU A 26 -9.86 3.77 -12.36
C GLU A 26 -10.37 5.09 -11.76
N ASN A 27 -11.64 5.12 -11.33
CA ASN A 27 -12.23 6.31 -10.72
C ASN A 27 -11.80 6.44 -9.25
N LEU A 28 -10.96 7.44 -8.96
CA LEU A 28 -10.44 7.67 -7.61
C LEU A 28 -11.55 7.85 -6.58
N LYS A 29 -12.61 8.59 -6.90
CA LYS A 29 -13.71 8.86 -5.95
C LYS A 29 -14.48 7.58 -5.60
N GLU A 30 -14.70 6.73 -6.58
CA GLU A 30 -15.31 5.41 -6.37
C GLU A 30 -14.41 4.52 -5.52
N ALA A 31 -13.10 4.46 -5.85
CA ALA A 31 -12.12 3.72 -5.06
C ALA A 31 -12.05 4.22 -3.61
N GLN A 32 -12.16 5.54 -3.40
CA GLN A 32 -12.18 6.17 -2.08
C GLN A 32 -13.41 5.77 -1.28
N ASN A 33 -14.60 5.78 -1.89
CA ASN A 33 -15.83 5.35 -1.21
C ASN A 33 -15.76 3.88 -0.80
N ILE A 34 -15.37 2.99 -1.72
CA ILE A 34 -15.24 1.55 -1.44
C ILE A 34 -14.20 1.31 -0.34
N SER A 35 -13.00 1.88 -0.48
CA SER A 35 -11.95 1.76 0.53
C SER A 35 -12.39 2.33 1.88
N PHE A 36 -13.15 3.42 1.87
CA PHE A 36 -13.69 4.01 3.08
C PHE A 36 -14.70 3.09 3.75
N GLU A 37 -15.61 2.47 3.00
CA GLU A 37 -16.61 1.55 3.53
C GLU A 37 -15.97 0.27 4.10
N GLU A 38 -15.05 -0.34 3.36
CA GLU A 38 -14.44 -1.64 3.69
C GLU A 38 -13.39 -1.55 4.82
N SER A 39 -12.75 -0.39 5.00
CA SER A 39 -11.73 -0.23 6.06
C SER A 39 -12.36 -0.01 7.41
N GLU A 40 -11.95 -0.77 8.43
CA GLU A 40 -12.31 -0.47 9.82
C GLU A 40 -11.55 0.75 10.35
N LEU A 41 -10.31 0.94 9.89
CA LEU A 41 -9.39 1.98 10.36
C LEU A 41 -8.79 2.73 9.18
N ILE A 42 -8.86 4.07 9.23
CA ILE A 42 -8.24 4.94 8.23
C ILE A 42 -7.49 6.06 8.94
N PHE A 43 -6.20 6.20 8.68
CA PHE A 43 -5.34 7.18 9.36
C PHE A 43 -4.10 7.56 8.56
N VAL A 44 -3.50 8.71 8.91
CA VAL A 44 -2.12 9.03 8.57
C VAL A 44 -1.22 8.60 9.72
N GLY A 45 -0.22 7.77 9.41
CA GLY A 45 0.75 7.27 10.37
C GLY A 45 2.19 7.58 9.97
N ARG A 46 3.09 7.62 10.96
CA ARG A 46 4.54 7.72 10.77
C ARG A 46 5.21 6.46 11.28
N VAL A 47 6.12 5.90 10.49
CA VAL A 47 6.86 4.70 10.86
C VAL A 47 7.87 5.02 11.96
N THR A 48 7.77 4.34 13.09
CA THR A 48 8.67 4.51 14.24
C THR A 48 9.57 3.31 14.46
N GLU A 49 9.17 2.12 13.98
CA GLU A 49 9.93 0.88 14.09
C GLU A 49 9.73 0.03 12.83
N ILE A 50 10.79 -0.61 12.35
CA ILE A 50 10.75 -1.68 11.35
C ILE A 50 11.57 -2.83 11.91
N ARG A 51 10.97 -4.02 11.99
CA ARG A 51 11.57 -5.22 12.59
C ARG A 51 12.15 -6.12 11.52
N ASN A 52 13.01 -7.05 11.95
CA ASN A 52 13.71 -7.98 11.06
C ASN A 52 12.76 -8.95 10.33
N ASP A 53 11.58 -9.22 10.88
CA ASP A 53 10.53 -10.05 10.28
C ASP A 53 9.64 -9.25 9.30
N GLY A 54 9.93 -7.97 9.08
CA GLY A 54 9.14 -7.07 8.24
C GLY A 54 7.92 -6.47 8.93
N SER A 55 7.63 -6.85 10.18
CA SER A 55 6.62 -6.15 10.98
C SER A 55 7.08 -4.73 11.32
N TYR A 56 6.14 -3.85 11.65
CA TYR A 56 6.41 -2.42 11.82
C TYR A 56 5.49 -1.79 12.86
N VAL A 57 5.85 -0.57 13.27
CA VAL A 57 5.03 0.26 14.15
C VAL A 57 4.80 1.61 13.50
N LEU A 58 3.54 2.04 13.51
CA LEU A 58 3.11 3.35 13.08
C LEU A 58 2.64 4.17 14.29
N GLU A 59 3.20 5.36 14.44
CA GLU A 59 2.63 6.41 15.28
C GLU A 59 1.51 7.10 14.51
N ASN A 60 0.30 7.10 15.06
CA ASN A 60 -0.83 7.82 14.48
C ASN A 60 -0.62 9.34 14.56
N ILE A 61 -0.64 9.99 13.40
CA ILE A 61 -0.62 11.46 13.28
C ILE A 61 -2.05 12.00 13.21
N GLU A 62 -2.91 11.35 12.43
CA GLU A 62 -4.29 11.80 12.24
C GLU A 62 -5.21 10.62 11.91
N LEU A 63 -6.24 10.42 12.73
CA LEU A 63 -7.24 9.38 12.56
C LEU A 63 -8.46 9.92 11.80
N PHE A 64 -8.89 9.26 10.73
CA PHE A 64 -10.06 9.63 9.93
C PHE A 64 -11.28 8.74 10.18
N LYS A 65 -11.07 7.43 10.32
CA LYS A 65 -12.13 6.45 10.59
C LYS A 65 -11.64 5.39 11.58
N GLY A 66 -12.55 4.90 12.41
CA GLY A 66 -12.30 3.82 13.36
C GLY A 66 -11.84 4.32 14.73
N GLU A 67 -11.45 3.37 15.57
CA GLU A 67 -10.89 3.61 16.90
C GLU A 67 -9.55 2.90 17.03
N LEU A 68 -8.60 3.55 17.71
CA LEU A 68 -7.32 2.95 18.01
C LEU A 68 -7.39 2.23 19.35
N LYS A 69 -6.88 0.98 19.39
CA LYS A 69 -6.79 0.22 20.65
C LYS A 69 -5.86 0.91 21.65
N ASP A 70 -4.73 1.43 21.16
CA ASP A 70 -3.81 2.31 21.87
C ASP A 70 -3.85 3.70 21.23
N SER A 71 -3.95 4.76 22.03
CA SER A 71 -4.30 6.11 21.54
C SER A 71 -3.37 6.70 20.46
N THR A 72 -2.15 6.18 20.31
CA THR A 72 -1.16 6.71 19.37
C THR A 72 -0.38 5.66 18.58
N ILE A 73 -0.46 4.36 18.91
CA ILE A 73 0.42 3.34 18.32
C ILE A 73 -0.39 2.27 17.60
N VAL A 74 0.04 1.92 16.40
CA VAL A 74 -0.54 0.85 15.59
C VAL A 74 0.54 -0.15 15.20
N ASN A 75 0.34 -1.40 15.59
CA ASN A 75 1.24 -2.51 15.24
C ASN A 75 0.84 -3.10 13.89
N GLY A 76 1.78 -3.15 12.95
CA GLY A 76 1.59 -3.73 11.63
C GLY A 76 2.39 -5.02 11.42
N ILE A 77 1.87 -5.89 10.57
CA ILE A 77 2.52 -7.14 10.14
C ILE A 77 2.79 -7.12 8.64
N LEU A 78 3.78 -7.90 8.23
CA LEU A 78 3.98 -8.26 6.83
C LEU A 78 3.19 -9.55 6.54
N ASP A 79 2.07 -9.44 5.84
CA ASP A 79 1.38 -10.61 5.30
C ASP A 79 2.05 -11.07 4.00
N ASN A 80 2.31 -12.37 3.89
CA ASN A 80 3.27 -12.97 2.95
C ASN A 80 2.88 -12.89 1.46
N TYR A 81 1.66 -12.45 1.14
CA TYR A 81 1.15 -12.56 -0.24
C TYR A 81 0.74 -11.22 -0.85
N CYS A 82 0.05 -10.36 -0.11
CA CYS A 82 -0.58 -9.14 -0.68
C CYS A 82 -0.37 -7.88 0.16
N SER A 83 0.64 -7.86 1.03
CA SER A 83 0.91 -6.69 1.87
C SER A 83 2.07 -5.84 1.37
N ASN A 84 1.93 -4.54 1.60
CA ASN A 84 3.03 -3.60 1.54
C ASN A 84 3.62 -3.44 2.94
N SER A 85 4.89 -3.07 2.99
CA SER A 85 5.55 -2.70 4.25
C SER A 85 6.37 -1.44 4.05
N PRO A 86 6.41 -0.57 5.07
CA PRO A 86 7.32 0.56 5.06
C PRO A 86 8.77 0.13 4.94
N ARG A 87 9.55 0.89 4.18
CA ARG A 87 10.97 0.57 3.92
C ARG A 87 11.93 1.45 4.70
N LYS A 88 11.44 2.55 5.28
CA LYS A 88 12.26 3.54 5.97
C LYS A 88 11.58 4.04 7.25
N LEU A 89 12.39 4.25 8.29
CA LEU A 89 11.94 4.96 9.48
C LEU A 89 11.51 6.39 9.12
N TYR A 90 10.54 6.90 9.87
CA TYR A 90 9.94 8.22 9.71
C TYR A 90 9.20 8.46 8.38
N GLU A 91 8.99 7.41 7.59
CA GLU A 91 8.12 7.47 6.42
C GLU A 91 6.67 7.71 6.86
N THR A 92 5.98 8.63 6.19
CA THR A 92 4.56 8.92 6.44
C THR A 92 3.70 8.16 5.46
N TRP A 93 2.63 7.55 5.95
CA TRP A 93 1.70 6.72 5.18
C TRP A 93 0.26 7.19 5.39
N LEU A 94 -0.54 7.16 4.32
CA LEU A 94 -1.98 7.07 4.42
C LEU A 94 -2.34 5.57 4.43
N VAL A 95 -3.10 5.14 5.44
CA VAL A 95 -3.40 3.73 5.66
C VAL A 95 -4.91 3.53 5.72
N TYR A 96 -5.37 2.60 4.88
CA TYR A 96 -6.69 1.98 4.85
C TYR A 96 -6.50 0.52 5.25
N THR A 97 -7.13 0.08 6.33
CA THR A 97 -6.91 -1.26 6.87
C THR A 97 -8.05 -1.72 7.79
N SER A 98 -7.97 -2.98 8.20
CA SER A 98 -8.83 -3.60 9.20
C SER A 98 -7.95 -4.37 10.19
N TYR A 99 -8.44 -4.57 11.41
CA TYR A 99 -7.68 -5.32 12.41
C TYR A 99 -7.76 -6.81 12.13
N ASP A 100 -6.63 -7.50 12.30
CA ASP A 100 -6.63 -8.96 12.40
C ASP A 100 -7.15 -9.42 13.77
N VAL A 101 -7.26 -10.73 13.94
CA VAL A 101 -7.70 -11.36 15.20
C VAL A 101 -6.80 -11.05 16.40
N GLU A 102 -5.54 -10.68 16.17
CA GLU A 102 -4.57 -10.28 17.19
C GLU A 102 -4.57 -8.76 17.44
N GLY A 103 -5.36 -7.99 16.69
CA GLY A 103 -5.41 -6.54 16.78
C GLY A 103 -4.27 -5.81 16.07
N LYS A 104 -3.56 -6.49 15.17
CA LYS A 104 -2.55 -5.89 14.29
C LYS A 104 -3.19 -5.52 12.96
N ILE A 105 -2.50 -4.70 12.18
CA ILE A 105 -2.95 -4.31 10.84
C ILE A 105 -2.02 -4.87 9.77
N SER A 106 -2.54 -5.00 8.55
CA SER A 106 -1.70 -5.16 7.35
C SER A 106 -2.04 -4.05 6.35
N ILE A 107 -1.01 -3.52 5.70
CA ILE A 107 -1.20 -2.56 4.61
C ILE A 107 -1.37 -3.39 3.33
N SER A 108 -2.53 -3.32 2.69
CA SER A 108 -2.74 -3.99 1.41
C SER A 108 -1.91 -3.34 0.30
N ASN A 109 -1.34 -4.16 -0.60
CA ASN A 109 -0.79 -3.70 -1.88
C ASN A 109 -1.87 -3.29 -2.88
N CYS A 110 -3.11 -3.70 -2.63
CA CYS A 110 -4.26 -3.49 -3.49
C CYS A 110 -5.26 -2.61 -2.74
N GLY A 111 -5.21 -1.31 -3.04
CA GLY A 111 -6.00 -0.31 -2.35
C GLY A 111 -5.32 1.05 -2.38
N LEU A 112 -5.86 1.97 -1.57
CA LEU A 112 -5.41 3.36 -1.52
C LEU A 112 -4.28 3.61 -0.51
N SER A 113 -3.93 2.62 0.31
CA SER A 113 -2.83 2.72 1.26
C SER A 113 -1.51 2.98 0.55
N ARG A 114 -0.83 4.07 0.89
CA ARG A 114 0.41 4.48 0.22
C ARG A 114 1.28 5.40 1.07
N SER A 115 2.58 5.33 0.78
CA SER A 115 3.58 6.21 1.36
C SER A 115 3.54 7.59 0.72
N PHE A 116 3.85 8.64 1.47
CA PHE A 116 4.05 9.97 0.90
C PHE A 116 5.34 10.04 0.06
N GLN A 117 6.28 9.11 0.25
CA GLN A 117 7.47 8.97 -0.59
C GLN A 117 7.16 8.28 -1.93
N PHE A 118 6.15 7.41 -1.97
CA PHE A 118 5.63 6.74 -3.16
C PHE A 118 4.10 6.87 -3.21
N PRO A 119 3.58 8.07 -3.56
CA PRO A 119 2.18 8.47 -3.35
C PRO A 119 1.22 7.89 -4.40
N TYR A 120 1.57 6.77 -5.01
CA TYR A 120 0.79 6.11 -6.06
C TYR A 120 0.02 4.94 -5.46
N TYR A 121 -1.21 4.73 -5.93
CA TYR A 121 -2.05 3.60 -5.55
C TYR A 121 -2.24 2.64 -6.72
N TYR A 122 -2.73 1.43 -6.44
CA TYR A 122 -3.00 0.42 -7.47
C TYR A 122 -4.11 0.90 -8.42
N GLY A 123 -3.81 1.04 -9.72
CA GLY A 123 -4.73 1.61 -10.71
C GLY A 123 -4.59 3.12 -10.91
N SER A 124 -3.61 3.78 -10.27
CA SER A 124 -3.34 5.19 -10.52
C SER A 124 -2.84 5.42 -11.95
N HIS A 125 -3.51 6.32 -12.67
CA HIS A 125 -3.06 6.85 -13.96
C HIS A 125 -1.79 7.73 -13.85
N LEU A 126 -1.36 8.02 -12.63
CA LEU A 126 -0.15 8.79 -12.32
C LEU A 126 1.06 7.91 -12.00
N LEU A 127 0.99 6.59 -12.26
CA LEU A 127 2.19 5.77 -12.24
C LEU A 127 3.14 6.24 -13.36
N PRO A 128 4.43 6.50 -13.07
CA PRO A 128 5.37 6.85 -14.10
C PRO A 128 5.53 5.69 -15.09
N PRO A 129 5.75 5.97 -16.38
CA PRO A 129 6.01 4.92 -17.35
C PRO A 129 7.26 4.12 -16.96
N PRO A 130 7.34 2.83 -17.34
CA PRO A 130 8.53 2.04 -17.09
C PRO A 130 9.74 2.68 -17.79
N PRO A 131 10.93 2.65 -17.16
CA PRO A 131 12.14 3.19 -17.78
C PRO A 131 12.42 2.48 -19.11
N PRO A 132 12.89 3.19 -20.15
CA PRO A 132 13.32 2.57 -21.39
C PRO A 132 14.45 1.56 -21.15
N PHE A 133 14.45 0.46 -21.90
CA PHE A 133 15.52 -0.53 -21.82
C PHE A 133 16.84 0.06 -22.35
N GLY A 134 17.95 -0.17 -21.63
CA GLY A 134 19.28 0.22 -22.09
C GLY A 134 19.61 1.71 -21.97
N LEU A 135 18.97 2.42 -21.04
CA LEU A 135 19.27 3.82 -20.73
C LEU A 135 20.73 3.97 -20.27
N ASN A 136 21.57 4.57 -21.11
CA ASN A 136 22.99 4.79 -20.83
C ASN A 136 23.43 6.24 -21.03
N ASP A 137 22.60 7.09 -21.66
CA ASP A 137 22.89 8.52 -21.82
C ASP A 137 22.51 9.27 -20.53
N PRO A 138 23.44 10.01 -19.89
CA PRO A 138 23.13 10.84 -18.74
C PRO A 138 22.00 11.86 -18.97
N LEU A 139 21.81 12.36 -20.19
CA LEU A 139 20.72 13.30 -20.49
C LEU A 139 19.36 12.62 -20.43
N ASP A 140 19.23 11.42 -21.00
CA ASP A 140 18.01 10.62 -20.95
C ASP A 140 17.65 10.22 -19.51
N ILE A 141 18.67 9.88 -18.69
CA ILE A 141 18.49 9.60 -17.26
C ILE A 141 17.92 10.82 -16.54
N LEU A 142 18.49 12.01 -16.78
CA LEU A 142 18.03 13.25 -16.16
C LEU A 142 16.61 13.62 -16.60
N GLU A 143 16.26 13.43 -17.86
CA GLU A 143 14.90 13.66 -18.37
C GLU A 143 13.88 12.72 -17.70
N LEU A 144 14.22 11.44 -17.55
CA LEU A 144 13.38 10.47 -16.85
C LEU A 144 13.20 10.82 -15.36
N GLU A 145 14.26 11.29 -14.69
CA GLU A 145 14.17 11.78 -13.31
C GLU A 145 13.23 12.99 -13.20
N TYR A 146 13.37 13.96 -14.12
CA TYR A 146 12.50 15.13 -14.19
C TYR A 146 11.03 14.72 -14.37
N LEU A 147 10.76 13.80 -15.30
CA LEU A 147 9.43 13.25 -15.52
C LEU A 147 8.87 12.58 -14.26
N THR A 148 9.67 11.75 -13.60
CA THR A 148 9.27 11.06 -12.36
C THR A 148 8.89 12.05 -11.25
N ILE A 149 9.63 13.16 -11.13
CA ILE A 149 9.34 14.24 -10.18
C ILE A 149 7.99 14.90 -10.51
N GLU A 150 7.69 15.17 -11.79
CA GLU A 150 6.41 15.75 -12.19
C GLU A 150 5.21 14.84 -11.90
N TYR A 151 5.34 13.54 -12.17
CA TYR A 151 4.32 12.54 -11.81
C TYR A 151 4.14 12.47 -10.29
N LYS A 152 5.23 12.45 -9.51
CA LYS A 152 5.16 12.44 -8.04
C LYS A 152 4.47 13.68 -7.51
N LYS A 153 4.77 14.86 -8.05
CA LYS A 153 4.13 16.12 -7.65
C LYS A 153 2.62 16.06 -7.83
N ARG A 154 2.15 15.56 -8.98
CA ARG A 154 0.70 15.40 -9.24
C ARG A 154 0.06 14.40 -8.28
N ALA A 155 0.70 13.26 -8.04
CA ALA A 155 0.19 12.25 -7.10
C ALA A 155 0.14 12.76 -5.65
N LEU A 156 1.07 13.63 -5.24
CA LEU A 156 1.02 14.30 -3.94
C LEU A 156 -0.15 15.30 -3.82
N GLU A 157 -0.46 16.06 -4.87
CA GLU A 157 -1.64 16.95 -4.86
C GLU A 157 -2.94 16.14 -4.80
N GLU A 158 -3.02 15.02 -5.51
CA GLU A 158 -4.16 14.10 -5.42
C GLU A 158 -4.31 13.52 -4.01
N LEU A 159 -3.22 13.05 -3.40
CA LEU A 159 -3.19 12.58 -2.01
C LEU A 159 -3.61 13.67 -1.01
N LYS A 160 -3.22 14.92 -1.26
CA LYS A 160 -3.64 16.07 -0.44
C LYS A 160 -5.14 16.30 -0.52
N ILE A 161 -5.73 16.21 -1.71
CA ILE A 161 -7.18 16.31 -1.91
C ILE A 161 -7.89 15.15 -1.20
N GLU A 162 -7.36 13.94 -1.29
CA GLU A 162 -7.90 12.76 -0.58
C GLU A 162 -7.90 12.95 0.94
N ILE A 163 -6.82 13.47 1.51
CA ILE A 163 -6.76 13.78 2.95
C ILE A 163 -7.80 14.84 3.33
N GLN A 164 -8.03 15.86 2.49
CA GLN A 164 -9.07 16.85 2.72
C GLN A 164 -10.46 16.22 2.70
N PHE A 165 -10.74 15.37 1.71
CA PHE A 165 -11.99 14.63 1.60
C PHE A 165 -12.23 13.72 2.82
N LEU A 166 -11.22 12.99 3.30
CA LEU A 166 -11.32 12.16 4.50
C LEU A 166 -11.64 12.97 5.76
N ARG A 167 -11.09 14.19 5.88
CA ARG A 167 -11.44 15.11 6.98
C ARG A 167 -12.90 15.55 6.92
N GLU A 168 -13.42 15.80 5.72
CA GLU A 168 -14.84 16.14 5.51
C GLU A 168 -15.74 14.97 5.89
N MET A 169 -15.42 13.74 5.44
CA MET A 169 -16.16 12.54 5.79
C MET A 169 -16.19 12.27 7.29
N LYS A 170 -15.03 12.42 7.98
CA LYS A 170 -14.94 12.27 9.44
C LYS A 170 -15.92 13.17 10.18
N ASN A 171 -16.13 14.40 9.71
CA ASN A 171 -17.04 15.35 10.34
C ASN A 171 -18.53 14.99 10.16
N GLN A 172 -18.87 14.13 9.19
CA GLN A 172 -20.23 13.69 8.94
C GLN A 172 -20.63 12.46 9.79
N ILE A 173 -19.65 11.76 10.38
CA ILE A 173 -19.87 10.52 11.16
C ILE A 173 -19.95 10.80 12.68
N LYS A 174 -19.71 12.05 13.09
CA LYS A 174 -19.89 12.51 14.47
C LYS A 174 -21.34 12.90 14.75
#